data_AF-A0A068UJR1-F1
#
_entry.id   AF-A0A068UJR1-F1
#
_cell.length_a   1.000
_cell.length_b   1.000
_cell.length_c   1.000
_cell.angle_alpha   90.00
_cell.angle_beta   90.00
_cell.angle_gamma   90.00
#
_symmetry.space_group_name_H-M   'P 1'
#
loop_
_entity.id
_entity.type
_entity.pdbx_description
1 polymer ?
#
loop_
_entity_poly.entity_id
_entity_poly.type
_entity_poly.pdbx_seq_one_letter_code
_entity_poly.pdbx_strand_id
1 'polypeptide(L)'
;MKQTVGNACGTIEFLHAVGNIASEINLAEGSYPNKFFKTTANMNPEECATFLENDREMEVAHSVAATGGDTEARDNVDIHFICFTRVNGQLMSFMRTSFTWFFLFEQLVA
;
A
#
# COMPACT_ATOMS: atom_id res chain seq x y z
N MET A 1 2.55 -1.34 -5.85
CA MET A 1 1.28 -1.27 -6.58
C MET A 1 1.14 0.13 -7.15
N LYS A 2 0.37 0.26 -8.23
CA LYS A 2 0.08 1.57 -8.83
C LYS A 2 -1.10 2.21 -8.11
N GLN A 3 -1.12 3.53 -8.00
CA GLN A 3 -2.31 4.24 -7.51
C GLN A 3 -3.25 4.61 -8.66
N THR A 4 -4.45 4.05 -8.60
CA THR A 4 -5.54 4.31 -9.55
C THR A 4 -6.79 4.88 -8.88
N VAL A 5 -6.95 4.69 -7.56
CA VAL A 5 -8.02 5.28 -6.76
C VAL A 5 -7.65 6.71 -6.33
N GLY A 6 -8.58 7.65 -6.52
CA GLY A 6 -8.44 9.03 -6.06
C GLY A 6 -8.36 9.12 -4.54
N ASN A 7 -7.56 10.06 -4.01
CA ASN A 7 -7.35 10.26 -2.57
C ASN A 7 -6.81 9.06 -1.77
N ALA A 8 -6.52 7.92 -2.41
CA ALA A 8 -6.00 6.73 -1.74
C ALA A 8 -4.48 6.75 -1.47
N CYS A 9 -3.78 7.86 -1.77
CA CYS A 9 -2.32 7.90 -1.68
C CYS A 9 -1.79 7.53 -0.28
N GLY A 10 -2.40 8.03 0.79
CA GLY A 10 -2.00 7.66 2.16
C GLY A 10 -2.11 6.16 2.44
N THR A 11 -3.20 5.51 2.00
CA THR A 11 -3.38 4.05 2.13
C THR A 11 -2.35 3.28 1.31
N ILE A 12 -2.08 3.73 0.08
CA ILE A 12 -1.15 3.04 -0.82
C ILE A 12 0.28 3.17 -0.29
N GLU A 13 0.68 4.35 0.18
CA GLU A 13 2.00 4.54 0.78
C GLU A 13 2.13 3.79 2.12
N PHE A 14 1.06 3.63 2.88
CA PHE A 14 1.03 2.73 4.04
C PHE A 14 1.26 1.27 3.63
N LEU A 15 0.59 0.78 2.58
CA LEU A 15 0.79 -0.59 2.08
C LEU A 15 2.20 -0.80 1.52
N HIS A 16 2.78 0.20 0.84
CA HIS A 16 4.19 0.17 0.44
C HIS A 16 5.09 0.09 1.67
N ALA A 17 4.91 0.96 2.66
CA ALA A 17 5.75 0.96 3.87
C ALA A 17 5.71 -0.40 4.58
N VAL A 18 4.52 -0.92 4.88
CA VAL A 18 4.32 -2.19 5.59
C VAL A 18 4.82 -3.37 4.76
N GLY A 19 4.51 -3.40 3.46
CA GLY A 19 4.90 -4.50 2.58
C GLY A 19 6.41 -4.62 2.41
N ASN A 20 7.12 -3.50 2.34
CA ASN A 20 8.58 -3.49 2.20
C ASN A 20 9.33 -3.92 3.48
N ILE A 21 8.68 -3.86 4.65
CA ILE A 21 9.26 -4.31 5.94
C ILE A 21 8.57 -5.55 6.49
N ALA A 22 7.71 -6.22 5.70
CA ALA A 22 6.84 -7.30 6.19
C ALA A 22 7.60 -8.49 6.77
N SER A 23 8.88 -8.66 6.41
CA SER A 23 9.79 -9.67 6.98
C SER A 23 10.45 -9.26 8.30
N GLU A 24 10.42 -7.97 8.63
CA GLU A 24 11.00 -7.38 9.84
C GLU A 24 9.96 -7.16 10.95
N ILE A 25 8.67 -7.28 10.62
CA ILE A 25 7.54 -7.08 11.54
C ILE A 25 6.64 -8.30 11.60
N ASN A 26 5.99 -8.51 12.75
CA ASN A 26 5.00 -9.57 12.90
C ASN A 26 3.62 -9.05 12.52
N LEU A 27 3.18 -9.38 11.29
CA LEU A 27 1.79 -9.19 10.91
C LEU A 27 0.92 -10.27 11.55
N ALA A 28 -0.12 -9.86 12.27
CA ALA A 28 -1.06 -10.80 12.88
C ALA A 28 -1.68 -11.70 11.80
N GLU A 29 -1.67 -13.02 12.03
CA GLU A 29 -2.24 -13.98 11.07
C GLU A 29 -3.73 -13.71 10.88
N GLY A 30 -4.18 -13.67 9.62
CA GLY A 30 -5.57 -13.33 9.29
C GLY A 30 -5.92 -11.84 9.43
N SER A 31 -4.98 -10.97 9.82
CA SER A 31 -5.16 -9.52 9.67
C SER A 31 -5.25 -9.13 8.19
N TYR A 32 -5.83 -7.95 7.92
CA TYR A 32 -5.94 -7.45 6.55
C TYR A 32 -4.57 -7.40 5.84
N PRO A 33 -3.50 -6.77 6.38
CA PRO A 33 -2.22 -6.72 5.68
C PRO A 33 -1.64 -8.11 5.41
N ASN A 34 -1.77 -9.05 6.36
CA ASN A 34 -1.33 -10.44 6.16
C ASN A 34 -2.05 -11.11 4.98
N LYS A 35 -3.38 -10.97 4.87
CA LYS A 35 -4.15 -11.51 3.74
C LYS A 35 -3.81 -10.82 2.43
N PHE A 36 -3.81 -9.48 2.44
CA PHE A 36 -3.54 -8.65 1.28
C PHE A 36 -2.22 -9.04 0.62
N PHE A 37 -1.12 -9.03 1.37
CA PHE A 37 0.19 -9.33 0.80
C PHE A 37 0.33 -10.79 0.33
N LYS A 38 -0.32 -11.75 1.00
CA LYS A 38 -0.38 -13.14 0.52
C LYS A 38 -1.15 -13.25 -0.80
N THR A 39 -2.29 -12.57 -0.91
CA THR A 39 -3.13 -12.59 -2.11
C THR A 39 -2.48 -11.89 -3.30
N THR A 40 -1.79 -10.77 -3.07
CA THR A 40 -1.20 -9.95 -4.13
C THR A 40 0.26 -10.29 -4.46
N ALA A 41 0.83 -11.32 -3.82
CA ALA A 41 2.25 -11.66 -3.93
C ALA A 41 2.73 -11.85 -5.38
N ASN A 42 1.89 -12.45 -6.22
CA ASN A 42 2.20 -12.78 -7.61
C ASN A 42 1.56 -11.80 -8.63
N MET A 43 0.95 -10.72 -8.15
CA MET A 43 0.30 -9.73 -9.00
C MET A 43 1.30 -8.68 -9.47
N ASN A 44 1.18 -8.29 -10.72
CA ASN A 44 1.89 -7.10 -11.21
C ASN A 44 1.28 -5.81 -10.61
N PRO A 45 1.95 -4.64 -10.75
CA PRO A 45 1.49 -3.40 -10.13
C PRO A 45 0.07 -2.96 -10.53
N GLU A 46 -0.33 -3.22 -11.77
CA GLU A 46 -1.67 -2.94 -12.31
C GLU A 46 -2.72 -3.88 -11.75
N GLU A 47 -2.45 -5.19 -11.71
CA GLU A 47 -3.34 -6.19 -11.12
C GLU A 47 -3.59 -5.93 -9.64
N CYS A 48 -2.53 -5.58 -8.90
CA CYS A 48 -2.64 -5.22 -7.49
C CYS A 48 -3.45 -3.93 -7.29
N ALA A 49 -3.35 -2.97 -8.22
CA ALA A 49 -4.18 -1.77 -8.20
C ALA A 49 -5.66 -2.11 -8.44
N THR A 50 -5.97 -2.93 -9.44
CA THR A 50 -7.34 -3.41 -9.71
C THR A 50 -7.89 -4.27 -8.57
N PHE A 51 -7.05 -5.06 -7.90
CA PHE A 51 -7.47 -5.76 -6.69
C PHE A 51 -7.92 -4.78 -5.62
N LEU A 52 -7.09 -3.76 -5.33
CA LEU A 52 -7.38 -2.74 -4.31
C LEU A 52 -8.61 -1.89 -4.65
N GLU A 53 -8.84 -1.57 -5.92
CA GLU A 53 -10.04 -0.88 -6.40
C GLU A 53 -11.34 -1.60 -6.02
N ASN A 54 -11.30 -2.93 -5.96
CA ASN A 54 -12.46 -3.77 -5.65
C ASN A 54 -12.48 -4.24 -4.19
N ASP A 55 -11.53 -3.78 -3.36
CA ASP A 55 -11.38 -4.21 -1.97
C ASP A 55 -12.22 -3.35 -1.02
N ARG A 56 -13.40 -3.88 -0.68
CA ARG A 56 -14.34 -3.21 0.22
C ARG A 56 -13.84 -3.09 1.66
N GLU A 57 -13.01 -4.02 2.14
CA GLU A 57 -12.49 -3.98 3.51
C GLU A 57 -11.55 -2.79 3.67
N MET A 58 -10.65 -2.59 2.70
CA MET A 58 -9.75 -1.43 2.72
C MET A 58 -10.49 -0.11 2.45
N GLU A 59 -11.47 -0.08 1.56
CA GLU A 59 -12.25 1.15 1.29
C GLU A 59 -12.94 1.66 2.57
N VAL A 60 -13.55 0.75 3.34
CA VAL A 60 -14.19 1.07 4.62
C VAL A 60 -13.16 1.54 5.63
N ALA A 61 -12.03 0.84 5.78
CA ALA A 61 -10.96 1.23 6.70
C ALA A 61 -10.37 2.62 6.36
N HIS A 62 -10.13 2.89 5.08
CA HIS A 62 -9.69 4.19 4.60
C HIS A 62 -10.70 5.29 4.93
N SER A 63 -11.99 5.05 4.69
CA SER A 63 -13.05 6.04 4.95
C SER A 63 -13.17 6.39 6.44
N VAL A 64 -13.02 5.39 7.33
CA VAL A 64 -12.99 5.62 8.79
C VAL A 64 -11.75 6.42 9.17
N ALA A 65 -10.57 6.07 8.65
CA ALA A 65 -9.33 6.79 8.95
C ALA A 65 -9.37 8.23 8.45
N ALA A 66 -9.92 8.47 7.26
CA ALA A 66 -10.03 9.80 6.66
C ALA A 66 -10.90 10.77 7.46
N THR A 67 -11.88 10.26 8.23
CA THR A 67 -12.78 11.07 9.07
C THR A 67 -12.38 11.10 10.54
N GLY A 68 -11.31 10.40 10.93
CA GLY A 68 -10.85 10.28 12.31
C GLY A 68 -9.81 11.31 12.77
N GLY A 69 -9.39 12.23 11.89
CA GLY A 69 -8.40 13.28 12.21
C GLY A 69 -9.02 14.52 12.89
N ASP A 70 -8.15 15.39 13.42
CA ASP A 70 -8.56 16.64 14.08
C ASP A 70 -9.14 17.70 13.12
N THR A 71 -9.00 17.49 11.82
CA THR A 71 -9.43 18.41 10.76
C THR A 71 -10.49 17.76 9.88
N GLU A 72 -11.45 18.55 9.40
CA GLU A 72 -12.43 18.09 8.41
C GLU A 72 -11.76 17.55 7.14
N ALA A 73 -12.27 16.42 6.65
CA ALA A 73 -11.86 15.86 5.37
C ALA A 73 -12.23 16.83 4.23
N ARG A 74 -11.30 17.01 3.29
CA ARG A 74 -11.50 17.89 2.13
C ARG A 74 -11.40 17.10 0.84
N ASP A 75 -12.31 17.41 -0.07
CA ASP A 75 -12.20 16.97 -1.45
C ASP A 75 -11.22 17.86 -2.23
N ASN A 76 -10.65 17.30 -3.30
CA ASN A 76 -9.75 17.99 -4.23
C ASN A 76 -8.51 18.60 -3.57
N VAL A 77 -7.60 17.72 -3.14
CA VAL A 77 -6.32 18.07 -2.51
C VAL A 77 -5.16 18.00 -3.50
N ASP A 78 -4.23 18.96 -3.42
CA ASP A 78 -2.99 18.99 -4.21
C ASP A 78 -1.76 18.55 -3.38
N ILE A 79 -2.01 17.68 -2.40
CA ILE A 79 -0.97 17.08 -1.55
C ILE A 79 -0.92 15.58 -1.79
N HIS A 80 0.29 15.02 -1.74
CA HIS A 80 0.52 13.61 -2.05
C HIS A 80 1.49 13.01 -1.04
N PHE A 81 1.13 11.85 -0.49
CA PHE A 81 2.05 11.04 0.31
C PHE A 81 3.05 10.32 -0.61
N ILE A 82 4.27 10.14 -0.12
CA ILE A 82 5.34 9.38 -0.79
C ILE A 82 5.98 8.49 0.27
N CYS A 83 6.18 7.20 -0.03
CA CYS A 83 6.93 6.29 0.85
C CYS A 83 8.40 6.22 0.44
N PHE A 84 9.30 6.33 1.41
CA PHE A 84 10.72 6.05 1.24
C PHE A 84 11.10 4.84 2.10
N THR A 85 11.73 3.84 1.49
CA THR A 85 12.15 2.63 2.20
C THR A 85 13.43 2.06 1.63
N ARG A 86 14.12 1.26 2.45
CA ARG A 86 15.38 0.62 2.08
C ARG A 86 15.07 -0.71 1.40
N VAL A 87 15.53 -0.86 0.15
CA VAL A 87 15.44 -2.11 -0.61
C VAL A 87 16.84 -2.50 -1.05
N ASN A 88 17.32 -3.68 -0.64
CA ASN A 88 18.65 -4.20 -1.00
C ASN A 88 19.81 -3.22 -0.72
N GLY A 89 19.73 -2.49 0.39
CA GLY A 89 20.74 -1.52 0.79
C GLY A 89 20.64 -0.16 0.11
N GLN A 90 19.66 0.04 -0.77
CA GLN A 90 19.42 1.30 -1.48
C GLN A 90 18.13 1.97 -0.97
N LEU A 91 18.13 3.30 -0.96
CA LEU A 91 16.93 4.09 -0.67
C LEU A 91 16.05 4.15 -1.92
N MET A 92 14.83 3.63 -1.82
CA MET A 92 13.83 3.66 -2.89
C MET A 92 12.66 4.56 -2.52
N SER A 93 12.10 5.25 -3.51
CA SER A 93 10.88 6.06 -3.37
C SER A 93 9.72 5.44 -4.12
N PHE A 94 8.56 5.35 -3.47
CA PHE A 94 7.31 4.88 -4.02
C PHE A 94 6.33 6.06 -4.12
N MET A 95 5.78 6.25 -5.31
CA MET A 95 4.85 7.32 -5.66
C MET A 95 3.77 6.76 -6.58
N ARG A 96 2.80 7.59 -6.97
CA ARG A 96 1.66 7.24 -7.83
C ARG A 96 2.00 6.35 -9.04
N THR A 97 3.16 6.56 -9.67
CA THR A 97 3.62 5.87 -10.89
C THR A 97 4.70 4.81 -10.66
N SER A 98 5.06 4.50 -9.41
CA SER A 98 6.15 3.56 -9.14
C SER A 98 5.78 2.13 -9.54
N PHE A 99 6.48 1.60 -10.55
CA PHE A 99 6.34 0.23 -11.08
C PHE A 99 7.04 -0.85 -10.22
N THR A 100 7.61 -0.48 -9.08
CA THR A 100 8.61 -1.29 -8.34
C THR A 100 8.04 -2.31 -7.35
N TRP A 101 6.73 -2.61 -7.40
CA TRP A 101 6.14 -3.65 -6.53
C TRP A 101 6.80 -5.03 -6.71
N PHE A 102 7.37 -5.27 -7.89
CA PHE A 102 7.89 -6.57 -8.30
C PHE A 102 9.19 -7.00 -7.61
N PHE A 103 9.89 -6.12 -6.89
CA PHE A 103 11.26 -6.41 -6.46
C PHE A 103 11.42 -7.07 -5.08
N LEU A 104 10.35 -7.26 -4.29
CA LEU A 104 10.47 -7.76 -2.91
C LEU A 104 9.73 -9.06 -2.59
N PHE A 105 8.67 -9.42 -3.31
CA PHE A 105 7.95 -10.65 -2.99
C PHE A 105 8.64 -11.93 -3.49
N GLU A 106 9.41 -11.84 -4.59
CA GLU A 106 10.25 -12.95 -5.10
C GLU A 106 11.41 -13.33 -4.15
N GLN A 107 11.74 -12.51 -3.15
CA GLN A 107 12.80 -12.81 -2.18
C GLN A 107 12.31 -13.21 -0.78
N LEU A 108 11.00 -13.17 -0.52
CA LEU A 108 10.43 -13.42 0.81
C LEU A 108 9.52 -14.65 0.89
N VAL A 109 9.30 -15.35 -0.23
CA VAL A 109 8.54 -16.62 -0.29
C VAL A 109 9.45 -17.81 -0.66
N ALA A 110 10.78 -17.63 -0.63
CA ALA A 110 11.77 -18.71 -0.78
C ALA A 110 12.43 -19.06 0.56
#